data_AF-A0A7S2ULU1-F1
#
_entry.id   AF-A0A7S2ULU1-F1
#
_cell.length_a   1.000
_cell.length_b   1.000
_cell.length_c   1.000
_cell.angle_alpha   90.00
_cell.angle_beta   90.00
_cell.angle_gamma   90.00
#
_symmetry.space_group_name_H-M   'P 1'
#
loop_
_entity.id
_entity.type
_entity.pdbx_description
1 polymer ?
#
loop_
_entity_poly.entity_id
_entity_poly.type
_entity_poly.pdbx_seq_one_letter_code
_entity_poly.pdbx_strand_id
1 'polypeptide(L)'
;SIPAGPDGKVSYVKHPFFEKEQMCPRHASDPGRRCTGCHRFEPRGAGFADLYDANRCVCASCCRTVIVDSDDASPLWSGVLDFMEQKLNLPIWPDLREVPILVVGHDALNSQLKENANSAHSGSSQIMTRGLCLSEHESGQKIRLQKLKLDREGQKFKAVDVEAKGYTYFQVPDADKVNPESSVTAILCLSGLPRDLTASVLAHEATHAWFKLHPSYSIANPIPLQVEEGCCQLVAQLFLTDGMDPASTETFDDSGPSDEKLRQYFKFSIETDENHIYGTGYRLAAQSHAKIGIEALLSHVVLYQEFPET
;
A
#
# COMPACT_ATOMS: atom_id res chain seq x y z
N SER A 1 -31.46 6.54 -9.35
CA SER A 1 -31.31 6.43 -10.81
C SER A 1 -30.57 7.65 -11.33
N ILE A 2 -29.72 7.49 -12.35
CA ILE A 2 -29.02 8.62 -12.98
C ILE A 2 -30.01 9.30 -13.95
N PRO A 3 -30.27 10.61 -13.84
CA PRO A 3 -31.23 11.28 -14.72
C PRO A 3 -30.71 11.35 -16.15
N ALA A 4 -31.63 11.32 -17.12
CA ALA A 4 -31.30 11.56 -18.53
C ALA A 4 -30.87 13.02 -18.75
N GLY A 5 -29.91 13.22 -19.64
CA GLY A 5 -29.45 14.54 -20.09
C GLY A 5 -30.45 15.22 -21.02
N PRO A 6 -30.14 16.47 -21.44
CA PRO A 6 -30.99 17.24 -22.36
C PRO A 6 -31.25 16.56 -23.72
N ASP A 7 -30.39 15.62 -24.12
CA ASP A 7 -30.49 14.82 -25.34
C ASP A 7 -31.27 13.50 -25.14
N GLY A 8 -31.86 13.29 -23.97
CA GLY A 8 -32.57 12.07 -23.60
C GLY A 8 -31.66 10.87 -23.28
N LYS A 9 -30.33 11.03 -23.33
CA LYS A 9 -29.38 9.95 -23.02
C LYS A 9 -28.90 10.01 -21.58
N VAL A 10 -28.65 8.85 -20.99
CA VAL A 10 -28.02 8.74 -19.66
C VAL A 10 -26.52 8.61 -19.86
N SER A 11 -25.77 9.59 -19.41
CA SER A 11 -24.31 9.55 -19.29
C SER A 11 -23.91 9.27 -17.84
N TYR A 12 -22.80 8.57 -17.64
CA TYR A 12 -22.28 8.23 -16.32
C TYR A 12 -20.77 7.94 -16.39
N VAL A 13 -20.09 8.04 -15.23
CA VAL A 13 -18.72 7.60 -15.01
C VAL A 13 -18.77 6.27 -14.25
N LYS A 14 -18.04 5.26 -14.72
CA LYS A 14 -17.95 3.96 -14.05
C LYS A 14 -16.69 3.88 -13.20
N HIS A 15 -16.77 3.09 -12.13
CA HIS A 15 -15.57 2.54 -11.52
C HIS A 15 -14.89 1.57 -12.50
N PRO A 16 -13.55 1.56 -12.62
CA PRO A 16 -12.83 0.70 -13.58
C PRO A 16 -12.94 -0.82 -13.31
N PHE A 17 -13.60 -1.24 -12.23
CA PHE A 17 -13.62 -2.65 -11.80
C PHE A 17 -15.01 -3.06 -11.28
N PHE A 18 -15.59 -2.30 -10.36
CA PHE A 18 -16.94 -2.55 -9.87
C PHE A 18 -17.98 -2.07 -10.90
N GLU A 19 -18.42 -2.94 -11.80
CA GLU A 19 -19.29 -2.57 -12.95
C GLU A 19 -20.59 -1.83 -12.59
N LYS A 20 -21.13 -2.13 -11.40
CA LYS A 20 -22.35 -1.53 -10.85
C LYS A 20 -22.10 -0.18 -10.18
N GLU A 21 -20.85 0.19 -9.93
CA GLU A 21 -20.48 1.48 -9.36
C GLU A 21 -20.44 2.55 -10.45
N GLN A 22 -21.47 3.38 -10.46
CA GLN A 22 -21.71 4.38 -11.49
C GLN A 22 -22.11 5.70 -10.85
N MET A 23 -21.58 6.80 -11.40
CA MET A 23 -21.84 8.15 -10.91
C MET A 23 -22.28 9.05 -12.07
N CYS A 24 -23.24 9.95 -11.85
CA CYS A 24 -23.66 10.88 -12.90
C CYS A 24 -22.55 11.91 -13.19
N PRO A 25 -22.44 12.48 -14.42
CA PRO A 25 -21.37 13.40 -14.77
C PRO A 25 -21.33 14.67 -13.92
N ARG A 26 -22.48 15.16 -13.44
CA ARG A 26 -22.52 16.29 -12.49
C ARG A 26 -21.83 15.97 -11.17
N HIS A 27 -21.94 14.73 -10.70
CA HIS A 27 -21.19 14.26 -9.53
C HIS A 27 -19.77 13.87 -9.89
N ALA A 28 -19.46 13.54 -11.15
CA ALA A 28 -18.08 13.36 -11.60
C ALA A 28 -17.26 14.66 -11.64
N SER A 29 -17.91 15.80 -11.89
CA SER A 29 -17.26 17.13 -11.91
C SER A 29 -17.03 17.73 -10.51
N ASP A 30 -17.82 17.31 -9.52
CA ASP A 30 -17.62 17.60 -8.10
C ASP A 30 -17.70 16.27 -7.34
N PRO A 31 -16.66 15.42 -7.50
CA PRO A 31 -16.67 14.10 -6.93
C PRO A 31 -16.68 14.25 -5.41
N GLY A 32 -17.78 13.80 -4.80
CA GLY A 32 -17.78 13.47 -3.38
C GLY A 32 -16.63 12.52 -3.05
N ARG A 33 -16.39 12.27 -1.76
CA ARG A 33 -15.24 11.47 -1.35
C ARG A 33 -15.32 10.08 -1.97
N ARG A 34 -14.16 9.45 -2.13
CA ARG A 34 -14.05 8.06 -2.53
C ARG A 34 -13.43 7.28 -1.38
N CYS A 35 -13.82 6.02 -1.27
CA CYS A 35 -13.19 5.12 -0.32
C CYS A 35 -11.69 5.03 -0.62
N THR A 36 -10.82 5.28 0.37
CA THR A 36 -9.35 5.28 0.21
C THR A 36 -8.80 3.91 -0.20
N GLY A 37 -9.45 2.82 0.24
CA GLY A 37 -9.13 1.46 -0.17
C GLY A 37 -9.60 1.12 -1.58
N CYS A 38 -10.93 1.03 -1.77
CA CYS A 38 -11.52 0.49 -3.00
C CYS A 38 -11.96 1.51 -4.05
N HIS A 39 -11.77 2.82 -3.84
CA HIS A 39 -12.13 3.91 -4.77
C HIS A 39 -13.60 4.01 -5.21
N ARG A 40 -14.49 3.21 -4.58
CA ARG A 40 -15.96 3.34 -4.71
C ARG A 40 -16.42 4.74 -4.30
N PHE A 41 -17.51 5.19 -4.92
CA PHE A 41 -18.08 6.51 -4.71
C PHE A 41 -18.83 6.58 -3.38
N GLU A 42 -18.62 7.62 -2.57
CA GLU A 42 -19.40 7.84 -1.36
C GLU A 42 -20.86 8.18 -1.70
N PRO A 43 -21.85 7.43 -1.17
CA PRO A 43 -23.26 7.72 -1.43
C PRO A 43 -23.74 8.90 -0.57
N ARG A 44 -24.69 9.68 -1.09
CA ARG A 44 -25.22 10.88 -0.43
C ARG A 44 -25.98 10.65 0.89
N GLY A 45 -26.43 9.42 1.15
CA GLY A 45 -27.29 9.09 2.30
C GLY A 45 -26.51 8.59 3.51
N ALA A 46 -25.95 7.39 3.40
CA ALA A 46 -25.08 6.80 4.41
C ALA A 46 -23.62 7.07 4.02
N GLY A 47 -23.06 8.17 4.53
CA GLY A 47 -21.66 8.52 4.27
C GLY A 47 -20.70 7.41 4.68
N PHE A 48 -19.51 7.44 4.09
CA PHE A 48 -18.43 6.53 4.47
C PHE A 48 -17.84 6.94 5.83
N ALA A 49 -17.16 6.00 6.47
CA ALA A 49 -16.50 6.25 7.75
C ALA A 49 -15.34 7.24 7.55
N ASP A 50 -15.34 8.33 8.33
CA ASP A 50 -14.33 9.38 8.23
C ASP A 50 -13.02 8.96 8.94
N LEU A 51 -11.88 9.08 8.28
CA LEU A 51 -10.55 8.84 8.89
C LEU A 51 -10.00 10.07 9.62
N TYR A 52 -10.70 11.20 9.53
CA TYR A 52 -10.34 12.49 10.13
C TYR A 52 -8.99 13.05 9.64
N ASP A 53 -8.55 12.65 8.44
CA ASP A 53 -7.38 13.20 7.77
C ASP A 53 -7.61 13.39 6.26
N ALA A 54 -7.06 14.47 5.69
CA ALA A 54 -7.00 14.75 4.24
C ALA A 54 -8.25 14.37 3.41
N ASN A 55 -9.45 14.57 3.97
CA ASN A 55 -10.74 14.21 3.37
C ASN A 55 -10.85 12.70 2.99
N ARG A 56 -10.06 11.81 3.59
CA ARG A 56 -10.08 10.36 3.33
C ARG A 56 -11.19 9.67 4.11
N CYS A 57 -11.87 8.72 3.48
CA CYS A 57 -12.92 7.92 4.10
C CYS A 57 -12.81 6.44 3.70
N VAL A 58 -13.52 5.58 4.42
CA VAL A 58 -13.54 4.13 4.20
C VAL A 58 -15.00 3.66 4.11
N CYS A 59 -15.34 2.92 3.04
CA CYS A 59 -16.67 2.32 2.92
C CYS A 59 -16.85 1.13 3.88
N ALA A 60 -18.09 0.77 4.19
CA ALA A 60 -18.41 -0.35 5.08
C ALA A 60 -17.64 -1.65 4.74
N SER A 61 -17.48 -1.96 3.45
CA SER A 61 -16.78 -3.15 3.01
C SER A 61 -15.28 -3.12 3.29
N CYS A 62 -14.60 -1.99 3.07
CA CYS A 62 -13.20 -1.84 3.44
C CYS A 62 -13.02 -1.71 4.97
N CYS A 63 -14.02 -1.19 5.69
CA CYS A 63 -14.00 -1.08 7.15
C CYS A 63 -13.98 -2.44 7.85
N ARG A 64 -14.47 -3.53 7.23
CA ARG A 64 -14.52 -4.86 7.86
C ARG A 64 -13.16 -5.33 8.37
N THR A 65 -12.12 -5.05 7.60
CA THR A 65 -10.75 -5.50 7.81
C THR A 65 -9.76 -4.33 7.86
N VAL A 66 -10.24 -3.13 8.21
CA VAL A 66 -9.39 -1.92 8.22
C VAL A 66 -8.25 -2.04 9.22
N ILE A 67 -7.06 -1.64 8.78
CA ILE A 67 -5.85 -1.53 9.60
C ILE A 67 -5.69 -0.06 9.99
N VAL A 68 -5.64 0.21 11.29
CA VAL A 68 -5.58 1.60 11.78
C VAL A 68 -4.37 1.94 12.62
N ASP A 69 -3.67 0.93 13.15
CA ASP A 69 -2.41 1.11 13.85
C ASP A 69 -1.38 0.00 13.57
N SER A 70 -0.17 0.17 14.12
CA SER A 70 0.94 -0.77 13.93
C SER A 70 0.70 -2.14 14.54
N ASP A 71 -0.15 -2.25 15.57
CA ASP A 71 -0.44 -3.54 16.21
C ASP A 71 -1.30 -4.39 15.27
N ASP A 72 -2.26 -3.77 14.56
CA ASP A 72 -3.03 -4.41 13.49
C ASP A 72 -2.14 -4.86 12.31
N ALA A 73 -1.09 -4.09 11.98
CA ALA A 73 -0.21 -4.37 10.85
C ALA A 73 0.88 -5.41 11.15
N SER A 74 1.29 -5.56 12.42
CA SER A 74 2.41 -6.43 12.80
C SER A 74 2.23 -7.89 12.35
N PRO A 75 1.07 -8.55 12.50
CA PRO A 75 0.88 -9.90 11.99
C PRO A 75 0.96 -10.00 10.46
N LEU A 76 0.56 -8.94 9.74
CA LEU A 76 0.69 -8.90 8.28
C LEU A 76 2.15 -8.82 7.86
N TRP A 77 2.96 -8.03 8.57
CA TRP A 77 4.39 -7.92 8.33
C TRP A 77 5.09 -9.26 8.49
N SER A 78 4.83 -9.98 9.58
CA SER A 78 5.36 -11.34 9.78
C SER A 78 4.94 -12.26 8.64
N GLY A 79 3.66 -12.23 8.23
CA GLY A 79 3.17 -13.03 7.10
C GLY A 79 3.85 -12.69 5.77
N VAL A 80 4.15 -11.41 5.51
CA VAL A 80 4.90 -10.97 4.33
C VAL A 80 6.33 -11.53 4.34
N LEU A 81 7.04 -11.42 5.46
CA LEU A 81 8.42 -11.92 5.55
C LEU A 81 8.46 -13.46 5.45
N ASP A 82 7.53 -14.15 6.10
CA ASP A 82 7.42 -15.61 6.01
C ASP A 82 7.06 -16.06 4.59
N PHE A 83 6.23 -15.30 3.86
CA PHE A 83 5.96 -15.57 2.45
C PHE A 83 7.21 -15.38 1.59
N MET A 84 7.92 -14.26 1.75
CA MET A 84 9.17 -14.01 1.02
C MET A 84 10.20 -15.10 1.28
N GLU A 85 10.36 -15.54 2.53
CA GLU A 85 11.29 -16.61 2.90
C GLU A 85 10.86 -17.97 2.38
N GLN A 86 9.63 -18.40 2.68
CA GLN A 86 9.21 -19.80 2.52
C GLN A 86 8.56 -20.09 1.16
N LYS A 87 7.93 -19.10 0.54
CA LYS A 87 7.24 -19.25 -0.76
C LYS A 87 8.05 -18.71 -1.92
N LEU A 88 8.73 -17.58 -1.74
CA LEU A 88 9.59 -16.99 -2.77
C LEU A 88 11.06 -17.45 -2.68
N ASN A 89 11.42 -18.19 -1.63
CA ASN A 89 12.78 -18.69 -1.35
C ASN A 89 13.83 -17.56 -1.26
N LEU A 90 13.43 -16.40 -0.74
CA LEU A 90 14.33 -15.25 -0.58
C LEU A 90 15.01 -15.30 0.80
N PRO A 91 16.31 -14.99 0.90
CA PRO A 91 16.96 -14.86 2.19
C PRO A 91 16.37 -13.67 2.97
N ILE A 92 15.97 -13.89 4.22
CA ILE A 92 15.52 -12.83 5.13
C ILE A 92 16.56 -12.63 6.22
N TRP A 93 17.28 -11.50 6.16
CA TRP A 93 18.30 -11.15 7.17
C TRP A 93 17.67 -10.69 8.49
N PRO A 94 18.37 -10.83 9.63
CA PRO A 94 17.89 -10.36 10.93
C PRO A 94 17.44 -8.89 10.88
N ASP A 95 18.24 -8.02 10.25
CA ASP A 95 17.95 -6.60 10.11
C ASP A 95 16.60 -6.33 9.44
N LEU A 96 16.23 -7.12 8.43
CA LEU A 96 14.93 -7.00 7.76
C LEU A 96 13.76 -7.41 8.68
N ARG A 97 13.96 -8.41 9.55
CA ARG A 97 12.93 -8.81 10.54
C ARG A 97 12.75 -7.78 11.64
N GLU A 98 13.80 -7.02 11.95
CA GLU A 98 13.79 -5.99 12.98
C GLU A 98 13.25 -4.64 12.51
N VAL A 99 13.04 -4.45 11.19
CA VAL A 99 12.47 -3.21 10.63
C VAL A 99 11.10 -2.91 11.27
N PRO A 100 10.94 -1.75 11.94
CA PRO A 100 9.68 -1.38 12.56
C PRO A 100 8.65 -0.97 11.52
N ILE A 101 7.41 -1.43 11.71
CA ILE A 101 6.26 -1.07 10.87
C ILE A 101 5.42 0.01 11.54
N LEU A 102 5.30 1.16 10.87
CA LEU A 102 4.64 2.34 11.38
C LEU A 102 3.39 2.65 10.57
N VAL A 103 2.22 2.41 11.16
CA VAL A 103 0.96 2.83 10.55
C VAL A 103 0.71 4.30 10.86
N VAL A 104 0.63 5.12 9.83
CA VAL A 104 0.66 6.59 9.90
C VAL A 104 -0.53 7.22 9.19
N GLY A 105 -0.94 8.41 9.63
CA GLY A 105 -1.91 9.23 8.91
C GLY A 105 -1.33 9.87 7.64
N HIS A 106 -2.20 10.39 6.79
CA HIS A 106 -1.83 10.99 5.49
C HIS A 106 -0.74 12.07 5.60
N ASP A 107 -0.85 12.97 6.57
CA ASP A 107 0.09 14.10 6.68
C ASP A 107 1.48 13.62 7.09
N ALA A 108 1.57 12.65 8.00
CA ALA A 108 2.85 12.09 8.42
C ALA A 108 3.54 11.37 7.25
N LEU A 109 2.80 10.55 6.49
CA LEU A 109 3.36 9.88 5.31
C LEU A 109 3.86 10.88 4.26
N ASN A 110 3.06 11.91 3.97
CA ASN A 110 3.43 12.91 2.97
C ASN A 110 4.56 13.85 3.39
N SER A 111 4.68 14.19 4.67
CA SER A 111 5.84 14.95 5.16
C SER A 111 7.12 14.17 4.89
N GLN A 112 7.12 12.87 5.22
CA GLN A 112 8.26 11.98 5.02
C GLN A 112 8.59 11.80 3.54
N LEU A 113 7.59 11.71 2.66
CA LEU A 113 7.80 11.66 1.21
C LEU A 113 8.45 12.93 0.65
N LYS A 114 8.08 14.11 1.16
CA LYS A 114 8.66 15.40 0.74
C LYS A 114 10.09 15.56 1.24
N GLU A 115 10.36 15.12 2.46
CA GLU A 115 11.70 15.13 3.06
C GLU A 115 12.63 14.14 2.34
N ASN A 116 12.08 12.99 1.92
CA ASN A 116 12.75 11.98 1.11
C ASN A 116 12.46 12.15 -0.38
N ALA A 117 12.55 13.36 -0.94
CA ALA A 117 12.23 13.63 -2.35
C ALA A 117 13.08 12.85 -3.38
N ASN A 118 14.20 12.26 -2.94
CA ASN A 118 15.01 11.31 -3.73
C ASN A 118 14.46 9.86 -3.68
N SER A 119 13.37 9.62 -2.95
CA SER A 119 12.66 8.34 -2.89
C SER A 119 11.86 8.11 -4.17
N ALA A 120 11.78 6.84 -4.55
CA ALA A 120 11.13 6.29 -5.73
C ALA A 120 9.71 6.84 -6.02
N HIS A 121 9.01 7.31 -4.98
CA HIS A 121 7.62 7.74 -5.06
C HIS A 121 7.38 9.23 -5.40
N SER A 122 8.42 10.07 -5.56
CA SER A 122 8.25 11.53 -5.69
C SER A 122 7.68 12.02 -7.03
N GLY A 123 7.59 11.15 -8.04
CA GLY A 123 7.12 11.49 -9.40
C GLY A 123 5.95 10.64 -9.93
N SER A 124 5.34 9.78 -9.12
CA SER A 124 4.29 8.88 -9.59
C SER A 124 2.93 9.59 -9.74
N SER A 125 2.19 9.24 -10.78
CA SER A 125 0.79 9.66 -10.97
C SER A 125 -0.19 8.87 -10.10
N GLN A 126 0.29 8.06 -9.14
CA GLN A 126 -0.61 7.41 -8.20
C GLN A 126 -1.29 8.49 -7.37
N ILE A 127 -2.62 8.45 -7.34
CA ILE A 127 -3.49 9.45 -6.71
C ILE A 127 -3.16 9.65 -5.22
N MET A 128 -2.45 8.70 -4.58
CA MET A 128 -1.97 8.77 -3.20
C MET A 128 -0.91 7.69 -2.95
N THR A 129 0.27 8.06 -2.45
CA THR A 129 1.26 7.10 -1.93
C THR A 129 0.72 6.42 -0.66
N ARG A 130 0.89 5.11 -0.55
CA ARG A 130 0.28 4.28 0.51
C ARG A 130 1.29 3.63 1.45
N GLY A 131 2.55 3.58 1.07
CA GLY A 131 3.66 3.07 1.87
C GLY A 131 4.93 3.87 1.61
N LEU A 132 5.93 3.70 2.46
CA LEU A 132 7.26 4.25 2.27
C LEU A 132 8.30 3.44 3.05
N CYS A 133 9.29 2.90 2.34
CA CYS A 133 10.51 2.35 2.92
C CYS A 133 11.49 3.48 3.27
N LEU A 134 11.53 3.86 4.56
CA LEU A 134 12.46 4.88 5.06
C LEU A 134 13.87 4.33 5.17
N SER A 135 14.82 5.06 4.60
CA SER A 135 16.26 4.83 4.76
C SER A 135 16.91 6.00 5.50
N GLU A 136 18.06 5.77 6.12
CA GLU A 136 18.70 6.78 6.98
C GLU A 136 18.98 8.10 6.25
N HIS A 137 18.28 9.15 6.66
CA HIS A 137 18.77 10.53 6.61
C HIS A 137 18.23 11.43 7.73
N GLU A 138 17.47 10.91 8.72
CA GLU A 138 16.74 11.75 9.69
C GLU A 138 16.78 11.21 11.14
N SER A 139 17.99 10.93 11.64
CA SER A 139 18.25 10.60 13.06
C SER A 139 17.55 11.58 14.02
N GLY A 140 16.81 11.07 15.00
CA GLY A 140 16.14 11.90 16.02
C GLY A 140 14.82 12.56 15.62
N GLN A 141 14.33 12.32 14.39
CA GLN A 141 13.01 12.80 13.97
C GLN A 141 11.87 12.07 14.71
N LYS A 142 10.75 12.75 14.88
CA LYS A 142 9.53 12.20 15.48
C LYS A 142 8.45 12.03 14.44
N ILE A 143 8.06 10.80 14.19
CA ILE A 143 6.98 10.45 13.26
C ILE A 143 5.68 10.34 14.07
N ARG A 144 4.65 11.09 13.68
CA ARG A 144 3.33 11.04 14.32
C ARG A 144 2.58 9.78 13.88
N LEU A 145 2.26 8.91 14.83
CA LEU A 145 1.45 7.71 14.62
C LEU A 145 0.00 8.01 14.97
N GLN A 146 -0.92 7.77 14.05
CA GLN A 146 -2.35 7.93 14.33
C GLN A 146 -2.83 6.77 15.21
N LYS A 147 -3.61 7.05 16.27
CA LYS A 147 -4.23 6.03 17.13
C LYS A 147 -5.74 6.12 17.03
N LEU A 148 -6.29 5.37 16.08
CA LEU A 148 -7.73 5.23 15.86
C LEU A 148 -8.19 3.83 16.28
N LYS A 149 -9.44 3.75 16.72
CA LYS A 149 -10.16 2.50 16.91
C LYS A 149 -11.49 2.58 16.19
N LEU A 150 -11.84 1.54 15.45
CA LEU A 150 -13.14 1.42 14.82
C LEU A 150 -14.21 1.07 15.87
N ASP A 151 -15.19 1.95 16.02
CA ASP A 151 -16.47 1.63 16.66
C ASP A 151 -17.34 0.88 15.65
N ARG A 152 -17.46 -0.44 15.83
CA ARG A 152 -18.17 -1.33 14.90
C ARG A 152 -19.68 -1.09 14.87
N GLU A 153 -20.28 -0.62 15.96
CA GLU A 153 -21.72 -0.32 16.00
C GLU A 153 -22.05 0.92 15.17
N GLY A 154 -21.21 1.95 15.26
CA GLY A 154 -21.41 3.22 14.57
C GLY A 154 -20.72 3.33 13.20
N GLN A 155 -19.87 2.37 12.83
CA GLN A 155 -18.91 2.48 11.72
C GLN A 155 -18.15 3.83 11.73
N LYS A 156 -17.67 4.22 12.90
CA LYS A 156 -16.95 5.48 13.12
C LYS A 156 -15.63 5.22 13.81
N PHE A 157 -14.61 6.00 13.46
CA PHE A 157 -13.35 5.94 14.15
C PHE A 157 -13.36 6.83 15.38
N LYS A 158 -12.72 6.38 16.46
CA LYS A 158 -12.49 7.16 17.69
C LYS A 158 -11.00 7.21 17.97
N ALA A 159 -10.53 8.36 18.45
CA ALA A 159 -9.19 8.50 19.00
C ALA A 159 -9.03 7.62 20.24
N VAL A 160 -7.93 6.87 20.32
CA VAL A 160 -7.62 5.95 21.42
C VAL A 160 -6.17 6.12 21.89
N ASP A 161 -5.90 7.21 22.59
CA ASP A 161 -4.66 7.39 23.34
C ASP A 161 -4.96 7.90 24.76
N VAL A 162 -3.93 7.91 25.62
CA VAL A 162 -4.03 8.20 27.06
C VAL A 162 -4.67 9.57 27.33
N GLU A 163 -4.50 10.51 26.40
CA GLU A 163 -4.99 11.89 26.51
C GLU A 163 -6.19 12.20 25.58
N ALA A 164 -6.74 11.18 24.90
CA ALA A 164 -7.76 11.30 23.86
C ALA A 164 -7.41 12.29 22.71
N LYS A 165 -6.11 12.53 22.47
CA LYS A 165 -5.58 13.32 21.35
C LYS A 165 -5.58 12.55 20.02
N GLY A 166 -5.59 11.22 20.07
CA GLY A 166 -5.64 10.32 18.91
C GLY A 166 -4.32 10.10 18.19
N TYR A 167 -3.16 10.34 18.83
CA TYR A 167 -1.86 10.08 18.24
C TYR A 167 -0.74 9.83 19.26
N THR A 168 0.27 9.05 18.85
CA THR A 168 1.55 8.88 19.57
C THR A 168 2.72 9.29 18.66
N TYR A 169 3.95 9.15 19.14
CA TYR A 169 5.15 9.41 18.34
C TYR A 169 6.05 8.19 18.33
N PHE A 170 6.59 7.88 17.15
CA PHE A 170 7.77 7.05 17.01
C PHE A 170 8.99 7.96 16.94
N GLN A 171 9.98 7.72 17.79
CA GLN A 171 11.26 8.40 17.70
C GLN A 171 12.19 7.53 16.86
N VAL A 172 12.65 8.07 15.73
CA VAL A 172 13.66 7.43 14.89
C VAL A 172 14.92 7.26 15.75
N PRO A 173 15.43 6.02 15.93
CA PRO A 173 16.66 5.77 16.66
C PRO A 173 17.81 6.59 16.08
N ASP A 174 18.80 6.90 16.91
CA ASP A 174 20.02 7.51 16.39
C ASP A 174 20.77 6.50 15.52
N ALA A 175 21.26 6.94 14.36
CA ALA A 175 21.94 6.05 13.41
C ALA A 175 23.13 5.34 14.09
N ASP A 176 23.07 4.01 14.20
CA ASP A 176 24.18 3.21 14.69
C ASP A 176 25.26 3.18 13.60
N LYS A 177 26.43 3.75 13.90
CA LYS A 177 27.54 3.99 12.98
C LYS A 177 28.20 2.74 12.38
N VAL A 178 27.56 1.58 12.47
CA VAL A 178 28.16 0.28 12.15
C VAL A 178 28.04 -0.06 10.66
N ASN A 179 27.04 0.45 9.93
CA ASN A 179 27.01 0.34 8.47
C ASN A 179 26.21 1.48 7.78
N PRO A 180 26.85 2.59 7.39
CA PRO A 180 26.19 3.73 6.76
C PRO A 180 25.68 3.48 5.31
N GLU A 181 25.90 2.27 4.75
CA GLU A 181 25.56 1.96 3.35
C GLU A 181 24.32 1.06 3.19
N SER A 182 23.68 0.62 4.28
CA SER A 182 22.53 -0.29 4.26
C SER A 182 21.67 -0.16 5.51
N SER A 183 20.78 0.84 5.55
CA SER A 183 20.01 1.15 6.75
C SER A 183 18.57 1.51 6.42
N VAL A 184 17.72 0.49 6.39
CA VAL A 184 16.27 0.65 6.44
C VAL A 184 15.89 0.97 7.87
N THR A 185 15.34 2.16 8.10
CA THR A 185 14.99 2.65 9.43
C THR A 185 13.61 2.19 9.87
N ALA A 186 12.64 2.23 8.95
CA ALA A 186 11.25 1.85 9.21
C ALA A 186 10.52 1.67 7.88
N ILE A 187 9.41 0.93 7.91
CA ILE A 187 8.44 0.93 6.83
C ILE A 187 7.17 1.62 7.32
N LEU A 188 6.78 2.66 6.60
CA LEU A 188 5.54 3.38 6.86
C LEU A 188 4.43 2.80 6.00
N CYS A 189 3.24 2.68 6.57
CA CYS A 189 2.04 2.29 5.85
C CYS A 189 0.89 3.23 6.21
N LEU A 190 0.11 3.62 5.20
CA LEU A 190 -1.01 4.54 5.39
C LEU A 190 -2.13 3.85 6.17
N SER A 191 -2.55 4.48 7.28
CA SER A 191 -3.69 4.05 8.11
C SER A 191 -5.01 4.12 7.33
N GLY A 192 -5.97 3.26 7.68
CA GLY A 192 -7.32 3.27 7.11
C GLY A 192 -7.47 2.48 5.82
N LEU A 193 -6.53 1.59 5.51
CA LEU A 193 -6.60 0.67 4.38
C LEU A 193 -7.14 -0.71 4.84
N PRO A 194 -7.90 -1.43 4.01
CA PRO A 194 -8.31 -2.80 4.32
C PRO A 194 -7.12 -3.75 4.32
N ARG A 195 -7.17 -4.80 5.15
CA ARG A 195 -6.11 -5.79 5.41
C ARG A 195 -5.33 -6.21 4.17
N ASP A 196 -6.02 -6.63 3.12
CA ASP A 196 -5.38 -7.16 1.91
C ASP A 196 -4.63 -6.07 1.13
N LEU A 197 -5.16 -4.85 1.08
CA LEU A 197 -4.45 -3.72 0.49
C LEU A 197 -3.25 -3.34 1.34
N THR A 198 -3.40 -3.25 2.66
CA THR A 198 -2.28 -3.02 3.58
C THR A 198 -1.19 -4.06 3.38
N ALA A 199 -1.54 -5.34 3.30
CA ALA A 199 -0.57 -6.41 3.16
C ALA A 199 0.17 -6.35 1.81
N SER A 200 -0.52 -5.97 0.72
CA SER A 200 0.14 -5.71 -0.57
C SER A 200 1.11 -4.52 -0.51
N VAL A 201 0.77 -3.46 0.22
CA VAL A 201 1.67 -2.33 0.46
C VAL A 201 2.88 -2.77 1.28
N LEU A 202 2.68 -3.54 2.34
CA LEU A 202 3.79 -4.06 3.15
C LEU A 202 4.70 -4.99 2.33
N ALA A 203 4.17 -5.85 1.46
CA ALA A 203 4.96 -6.68 0.56
C ALA A 203 5.77 -5.86 -0.46
N HIS A 204 5.18 -4.78 -0.96
CA HIS A 204 5.86 -3.81 -1.81
C HIS A 204 7.05 -3.17 -1.08
N GLU A 205 6.81 -2.57 0.09
CA GLU A 205 7.86 -1.91 0.87
C GLU A 205 8.91 -2.89 1.42
N ALA A 206 8.51 -4.14 1.74
CA ALA A 206 9.44 -5.20 2.11
C ALA A 206 10.43 -5.49 1.00
N THR A 207 10.01 -5.39 -0.26
CA THR A 207 10.87 -5.64 -1.41
C THR A 207 11.91 -4.53 -1.57
N HIS A 208 11.51 -3.26 -1.39
CA HIS A 208 12.46 -2.15 -1.29
C HIS A 208 13.48 -2.37 -0.15
N ALA A 209 12.99 -2.74 1.03
CA ALA A 209 13.86 -3.01 2.17
C ALA A 209 14.81 -4.19 1.91
N TRP A 210 14.31 -5.26 1.28
CA TRP A 210 15.10 -6.42 0.91
C TRP A 210 16.22 -6.06 -0.06
N PHE A 211 15.96 -5.22 -1.08
CA PHE A 211 17.02 -4.73 -1.95
C PHE A 211 18.07 -3.93 -1.18
N LYS A 212 17.65 -2.95 -0.38
CA LYS A 212 18.56 -2.06 0.36
C LYS A 212 19.41 -2.81 1.42
N LEU A 213 18.85 -3.86 2.01
CA LEU A 213 19.53 -4.70 3.01
C LEU A 213 20.33 -5.86 2.41
N HIS A 214 20.25 -6.07 1.09
CA HIS A 214 21.00 -7.15 0.45
C HIS A 214 22.52 -6.89 0.54
N PRO A 215 23.37 -7.87 0.92
CA PRO A 215 24.81 -7.67 1.10
C PRO A 215 25.57 -7.14 -0.12
N SER A 216 25.07 -7.46 -1.32
CA SER A 216 25.62 -6.99 -2.60
C SER A 216 25.01 -5.68 -3.10
N TYR A 217 24.06 -5.08 -2.39
CA TYR A 217 23.48 -3.79 -2.76
C TYR A 217 24.49 -2.68 -2.52
N SER A 218 24.53 -1.70 -3.42
CA SER A 218 25.39 -0.52 -3.28
C SER A 218 24.63 0.74 -3.65
N ILE A 219 24.63 1.72 -2.74
CA ILE A 219 24.01 3.03 -2.98
C ILE A 219 24.68 3.79 -4.13
N ALA A 220 25.92 3.45 -4.47
CA ALA A 220 26.66 4.05 -5.58
C ALA A 220 26.12 3.62 -6.95
N ASN A 221 25.46 2.47 -7.03
CA ASN A 221 24.82 1.93 -8.23
C ASN A 221 23.36 1.55 -7.91
N PRO A 222 22.48 2.56 -7.75
CA PRO A 222 21.08 2.29 -7.41
C PRO A 222 20.36 1.56 -8.54
N ILE A 223 19.40 0.72 -8.16
CA ILE A 223 18.52 0.06 -9.12
C ILE A 223 17.67 1.14 -9.82
N PRO A 224 17.56 1.14 -11.16
CA PRO A 224 16.67 2.02 -11.88
C PRO A 224 15.24 1.90 -11.38
N LEU A 225 14.59 3.05 -11.23
CA LEU A 225 13.28 3.18 -10.61
C LEU A 225 12.22 2.22 -11.19
N GLN A 226 12.13 2.09 -12.52
CA GLN A 226 11.19 1.18 -13.18
C GLN A 226 11.46 -0.30 -12.86
N VAL A 227 12.73 -0.67 -12.67
CA VAL A 227 13.15 -2.05 -12.36
C VAL A 227 12.80 -2.36 -10.90
N GLU A 228 13.18 -1.48 -9.99
CA GLU A 228 12.90 -1.62 -8.56
C GLU A 228 11.39 -1.67 -8.29
N GLU A 229 10.65 -0.66 -8.76
CA GLU A 229 9.20 -0.56 -8.59
C GLU A 229 8.45 -1.71 -9.27
N GLY A 230 8.94 -2.16 -10.42
CA GLY A 230 8.39 -3.32 -11.11
C GLY A 230 8.49 -4.60 -10.28
N CYS A 231 9.65 -4.82 -9.65
CA CYS A 231 9.84 -5.95 -8.73
C CYS A 231 8.98 -5.82 -7.47
N CYS A 232 8.88 -4.62 -6.88
CA CYS A 232 8.06 -4.38 -5.71
C CYS A 232 6.57 -4.60 -5.99
N GLN A 233 6.07 -4.15 -7.15
CA GLN A 233 4.70 -4.45 -7.60
C GLN A 233 4.48 -5.94 -7.87
N LEU A 234 5.46 -6.64 -8.44
CA LEU A 234 5.37 -8.08 -8.67
C LEU A 234 5.24 -8.85 -7.35
N VAL A 235 6.08 -8.57 -6.36
CA VAL A 235 6.01 -9.24 -5.05
C VAL A 235 4.69 -8.93 -4.35
N ALA A 236 4.20 -7.69 -4.42
CA ALA A 236 2.87 -7.33 -3.91
C ALA A 236 1.75 -8.12 -4.59
N GLN A 237 1.82 -8.30 -5.91
CA GLN A 237 0.85 -9.10 -6.68
C GLN A 237 0.91 -10.58 -6.28
N LEU A 238 2.11 -11.17 -6.19
CA LEU A 238 2.32 -12.55 -5.75
C LEU A 238 1.78 -12.78 -4.34
N PHE A 239 2.03 -11.85 -3.42
CA PHE A 239 1.52 -11.93 -2.05
C PHE A 239 -0.02 -11.91 -2.01
N LEU A 240 -0.67 -11.05 -2.81
CA LEU A 240 -2.14 -11.05 -2.95
C LEU A 240 -2.70 -12.35 -3.56
N THR A 241 -1.88 -13.14 -4.25
CA THR A 241 -2.33 -14.39 -4.90
C THR A 241 -2.13 -15.59 -4.00
N ASP A 242 -0.96 -15.69 -3.39
CA ASP A 242 -0.51 -16.93 -2.74
C ASP A 242 -0.03 -16.73 -1.30
N GLY A 243 0.10 -15.49 -0.83
CA GLY A 243 0.58 -15.15 0.52
C GLY A 243 -0.52 -14.85 1.54
N MET A 244 -1.76 -14.69 1.06
CA MET A 244 -2.90 -14.35 1.90
C MET A 244 -3.78 -15.56 2.17
N ASP A 245 -4.25 -15.68 3.42
CA ASP A 245 -5.30 -16.65 3.76
C ASP A 245 -6.53 -16.46 2.86
N PRO A 246 -7.30 -17.53 2.60
CA PRO A 246 -8.57 -17.42 1.90
C PRO A 246 -9.43 -16.32 2.55
N ALA A 247 -9.99 -15.45 1.72
CA ALA A 247 -10.84 -14.37 2.19
C ALA A 247 -11.99 -14.91 3.03
N SER A 248 -12.38 -14.18 4.07
CA SER A 248 -13.48 -14.58 4.95
C SER A 248 -14.74 -14.83 4.12
N THR A 249 -15.39 -15.97 4.33
CA THR A 249 -16.67 -16.32 3.68
C THR A 249 -17.86 -15.74 4.44
N GLU A 250 -17.62 -14.96 5.50
CA GLU A 250 -18.68 -14.31 6.25
C GLU A 250 -19.43 -13.33 5.35
N THR A 251 -20.64 -13.75 5.01
CA THR A 251 -21.61 -12.92 4.31
C THR A 251 -22.20 -11.97 5.33
N PHE A 252 -21.54 -10.83 5.51
CA PHE A 252 -22.23 -9.68 6.10
C PHE A 252 -23.36 -9.30 5.15
N ASP A 253 -24.56 -9.03 5.69
CA ASP A 253 -25.75 -8.55 4.96
C ASP A 253 -25.56 -7.13 4.36
N ASP A 254 -24.31 -6.75 4.11
CA ASP A 254 -23.91 -5.49 3.53
C ASP A 254 -23.88 -5.61 2.00
N SER A 255 -24.59 -4.72 1.32
CA SER A 255 -24.71 -4.60 -0.14
C SER A 255 -23.40 -4.32 -0.91
N GLY A 256 -22.24 -4.36 -0.25
CA GLY A 256 -20.92 -4.06 -0.81
C GLY A 256 -20.11 -5.29 -1.26
N PRO A 257 -18.93 -5.07 -1.87
CA PRO A 257 -18.06 -6.17 -2.31
C PRO A 257 -17.56 -7.01 -1.13
N SER A 258 -17.40 -8.31 -1.35
CA SER A 258 -16.72 -9.23 -0.42
C SER A 258 -15.22 -8.92 -0.32
N ASP A 259 -14.56 -9.47 0.70
CA ASP A 259 -13.09 -9.35 0.84
C ASP A 259 -12.36 -9.96 -0.36
N GLU A 260 -12.86 -11.09 -0.88
CA GLU A 260 -12.36 -11.70 -2.12
C GLU A 260 -12.48 -10.75 -3.32
N LYS A 261 -13.62 -10.06 -3.46
CA LYS A 261 -13.82 -9.12 -4.57
C LYS A 261 -12.94 -7.87 -4.43
N LEU A 262 -12.65 -7.45 -3.19
CA LEU A 262 -11.67 -6.40 -2.91
C LEU A 262 -10.25 -6.84 -3.27
N ARG A 263 -9.84 -8.05 -2.90
CA ARG A 263 -8.54 -8.64 -3.28
C ARG A 263 -8.35 -8.67 -4.80
N GLN A 264 -9.37 -9.12 -5.53
CA GLN A 264 -9.35 -9.10 -7.00
C GLN A 264 -9.20 -7.68 -7.56
N TYR A 265 -9.84 -6.68 -6.94
CA TYR A 265 -9.66 -5.29 -7.34
C TYR A 265 -8.23 -4.78 -7.10
N PHE A 266 -7.59 -5.16 -5.98
CA PHE A 266 -6.22 -4.75 -5.69
C PHE A 266 -5.24 -5.37 -6.69
N LYS A 267 -5.40 -6.66 -7.02
CA LYS A 267 -4.64 -7.32 -8.10
C LYS A 267 -4.83 -6.62 -9.45
N PHE A 268 -6.08 -6.40 -9.83
CA PHE A 268 -6.42 -5.67 -11.06
C PHE A 268 -5.75 -4.29 -11.10
N SER A 269 -5.74 -3.56 -9.99
CA SER A 269 -5.14 -2.22 -9.91
C SER A 269 -3.63 -2.22 -10.18
N ILE A 270 -2.91 -3.29 -9.78
CA ILE A 270 -1.49 -3.47 -10.11
C ILE A 270 -1.34 -3.85 -11.59
N GLU A 271 -2.11 -4.84 -12.04
CA GLU A 271 -2.01 -5.41 -13.39
C GLU A 271 -2.32 -4.39 -14.50
N THR A 272 -3.29 -3.50 -14.25
CA THR A 272 -3.75 -2.50 -15.22
C THR A 272 -3.23 -1.10 -14.94
N ASP A 273 -2.24 -0.92 -14.06
CA ASP A 273 -1.62 0.40 -13.88
C ASP A 273 -1.00 0.85 -15.21
N GLU A 274 -1.39 2.04 -15.67
CA GLU A 274 -0.91 2.63 -16.92
C GLU A 274 0.39 3.42 -16.72
N ASN A 275 0.80 3.67 -15.46
CA ASN A 275 2.02 4.38 -15.16
C ASN A 275 3.25 3.63 -15.72
N HIS A 276 4.13 4.37 -16.39
CA HIS A 276 5.32 3.80 -17.03
C HIS A 276 6.28 3.16 -16.02
N ILE A 277 6.46 3.74 -14.83
CA ILE A 277 7.36 3.21 -13.81
C ILE A 277 6.72 1.98 -13.16
N TYR A 278 5.53 2.12 -12.59
CA TYR A 278 4.89 1.06 -11.80
C TYR A 278 4.26 -0.02 -12.66
N GLY A 279 3.38 0.37 -13.58
CA GLY A 279 2.61 -0.56 -14.40
C GLY A 279 3.47 -1.27 -15.45
N THR A 280 4.26 -0.51 -16.23
CA THR A 280 5.15 -1.15 -17.22
C THR A 280 6.30 -1.89 -16.53
N GLY A 281 6.85 -1.36 -15.43
CA GLY A 281 7.82 -2.07 -14.60
C GLY A 281 7.27 -3.41 -14.10
N TYR A 282 6.04 -3.43 -13.56
CA TYR A 282 5.37 -4.66 -13.13
C TYR A 282 5.27 -5.67 -14.28
N ARG A 283 4.80 -5.24 -15.46
CA ARG A 283 4.65 -6.13 -16.62
C ARG A 283 5.98 -6.74 -17.07
N LEU A 284 7.06 -5.96 -17.06
CA LEU A 284 8.41 -6.44 -17.37
C LEU A 284 8.91 -7.43 -16.31
N ALA A 285 8.76 -7.10 -15.02
CA ALA A 285 9.13 -7.99 -13.92
C ALA A 285 8.34 -9.30 -13.97
N ALA A 286 7.02 -9.25 -14.20
CA ALA A 286 6.15 -10.42 -14.32
C ALA A 286 6.53 -11.30 -15.52
N GLN A 287 6.93 -10.70 -16.65
CA GLN A 287 7.42 -11.44 -17.80
C GLN A 287 8.73 -12.19 -17.49
N SER A 288 9.69 -11.53 -16.85
CA SER A 288 10.95 -12.14 -16.43
C SER A 288 10.71 -13.24 -15.38
N HIS A 289 9.85 -12.98 -14.41
CA HIS A 289 9.43 -13.94 -13.38
C HIS A 289 8.84 -15.21 -14.00
N ALA A 290 7.96 -15.09 -14.99
CA ALA A 290 7.38 -16.24 -15.67
C ALA A 290 8.43 -17.11 -16.40
N LYS A 291 9.60 -16.55 -16.74
CA LYS A 291 10.68 -17.27 -17.43
C LYS A 291 11.68 -17.91 -16.47
N ILE A 292 12.10 -17.19 -15.43
CA ILE A 292 13.23 -17.59 -14.58
C ILE A 292 12.88 -17.78 -13.09
N GLY A 293 11.65 -17.48 -12.68
CA GLY A 293 11.25 -17.50 -11.27
C GLY A 293 11.70 -16.27 -10.49
N ILE A 294 11.14 -16.08 -9.29
CA ILE A 294 11.26 -14.82 -8.54
C ILE A 294 12.64 -14.68 -7.90
N GLU A 295 13.17 -15.76 -7.32
CA GLU A 295 14.47 -15.79 -6.67
C GLU A 295 15.59 -15.39 -7.65
N ALA A 296 15.59 -16.01 -8.85
CA ALA A 296 16.56 -15.70 -9.89
C ALA A 296 16.41 -14.26 -10.43
N LEU A 297 15.17 -13.79 -10.57
CA LEU A 297 14.89 -12.42 -11.01
C LEU A 297 15.44 -11.38 -10.02
N LEU A 298 15.10 -11.48 -8.74
CA LEU A 298 15.55 -10.49 -7.74
C LEU A 298 17.07 -10.55 -7.56
N SER A 299 17.67 -11.75 -7.59
CA SER A 299 19.13 -11.92 -7.56
C SER A 299 19.81 -11.26 -8.77
N HIS A 300 19.23 -11.39 -9.97
CA HIS A 300 19.72 -10.73 -11.17
C HIS A 300 19.63 -9.20 -11.04
N VAL A 301 18.50 -8.67 -10.60
CA VAL A 301 18.30 -7.23 -10.41
C VAL A 301 19.29 -6.65 -9.40
N VAL A 302 19.56 -7.36 -8.29
CA VAL A 302 20.58 -6.95 -7.32
C VAL A 302 21.96 -6.84 -7.96
N LEU A 303 22.33 -7.77 -8.83
CA LEU A 303 23.68 -7.84 -9.41
C LEU A 303 23.88 -6.91 -10.60
N TYR A 304 22.86 -6.78 -11.45
CA TYR A 304 22.97 -6.11 -12.75
C TYR A 304 22.13 -4.82 -12.86
N GLN A 305 21.27 -4.55 -11.88
CA GLN A 305 20.40 -3.37 -11.84
C GLN A 305 19.51 -3.23 -13.07
N GLU A 306 19.18 -4.33 -13.74
CA GLU A 306 18.30 -4.35 -14.90
C GLU A 306 17.44 -5.61 -14.92
N PHE A 307 16.44 -5.64 -15.79
CA PHE A 307 15.73 -6.89 -16.07
C PHE A 307 16.61 -7.76 -16.98
N PRO A 308 16.60 -9.09 -16.78
CA PRO A 308 17.37 -10.00 -17.63
C PRO A 308 16.92 -9.87 -19.08
N GLU A 309 17.88 -9.80 -20.00
CA GLU A 309 17.59 -9.93 -21.43
C GLU A 309 16.90 -11.27 -21.70
N THR A 310 15.81 -11.23 -22.46
CA THR A 310 15.01 -12.43 -22.73
C THR A 310 14.96 -12.81 -24.19
#